data_AF-A0A433DDW4-F1
#
_entry.id   AF-A0A433DDW4-F1
#
_cell.length_a   1.000
_cell.length_b   1.000
_cell.length_c   1.000
_cell.angle_alpha   90.00
_cell.angle_beta   90.00
_cell.angle_gamma   90.00
#
_symmetry.space_group_name_H-M   'P 1'
#
loop_
_entity.id
_entity.type
_entity.pdbx_description
1 polymer ?
#
loop_
_entity_poly.entity_id
_entity_poly.type
_entity_poly.pdbx_seq_one_letter_code
_entity_poly.pdbx_strand_id
1 'polypeptide(L)'
;MSQEEVTQVQVRFVTQQRKYAVIDSAILVPARLKRYGLSEIVNHLLGSGMYSPPGTLTKNPVPFDFLIEGQFLRTSLSEYLENAGLSTENLITIEYVESMLPPTPMSSFQHDDWISSVKGFSQHRYTFITSFYRACQQISNSLSHRVIRQLRSDMEHVRRMRLYLQGPHGTGKGCGVAGS
;
A
#
# COMPACT_ATOMS: atom_id res chain seq x y z
N MET A 1 19.57 19.59 -38.40
CA MET A 1 19.07 19.00 -37.14
C MET A 1 17.57 18.86 -37.29
N SER A 2 17.09 17.67 -37.66
CA SER A 2 15.66 17.37 -37.72
C SER A 2 15.08 17.46 -36.32
N GLN A 3 14.15 18.38 -36.11
CA GLN A 3 13.30 18.38 -34.92
C GLN A 3 12.46 17.10 -35.00
N GLU A 4 12.70 16.14 -34.12
CA GLU A 4 11.76 15.03 -33.92
C GLU A 4 10.44 15.65 -33.42
N GLU A 5 9.37 15.54 -34.20
CA GLU A 5 8.04 15.89 -33.72
C GLU A 5 7.71 15.01 -32.51
N VAL A 6 7.70 15.62 -31.33
CA VAL A 6 7.37 14.92 -30.10
C VAL A 6 5.85 14.72 -30.09
N THR A 7 5.40 13.49 -30.37
CA THR A 7 3.99 13.13 -30.27
C THR A 7 3.47 13.46 -28.86
N GLN A 8 2.44 14.29 -28.78
CA GLN A 8 1.80 14.70 -27.54
C GLN A 8 0.45 14.00 -27.38
N VAL A 9 0.04 13.81 -26.13
CA VAL A 9 -1.26 13.24 -25.77
C VAL A 9 -1.90 14.10 -24.68
N GLN A 10 -3.22 14.25 -24.76
CA GLN A 10 -3.98 14.99 -23.75
C GLN A 10 -4.30 14.06 -22.57
N VAL A 11 -3.89 14.47 -21.37
CA VAL A 11 -4.09 13.69 -20.14
C VAL A 11 -4.76 14.51 -19.06
N ARG A 12 -5.46 13.83 -18.17
CA ARG A 12 -6.08 14.40 -16.98
C ARG A 12 -5.69 13.58 -15.77
N PHE A 13 -5.08 14.21 -14.77
CA PHE A 13 -4.61 13.54 -13.56
C PHE A 13 -5.68 13.54 -12.47
N VAL A 14 -5.97 12.37 -11.92
CA VAL A 14 -6.92 12.20 -10.81
C VAL A 14 -6.30 11.38 -9.68
N THR A 15 -6.70 11.62 -8.44
CA THR A 15 -6.25 10.79 -7.30
C THR A 15 -7.32 10.68 -6.24
N GLN A 16 -7.35 9.55 -5.54
CA GLN A 16 -8.14 9.36 -4.33
C GLN A 16 -7.45 9.96 -3.09
N GLN A 17 -6.13 10.22 -3.15
CA GLN A 17 -5.35 10.74 -2.04
C GLN A 17 -5.49 12.26 -1.95
N ARG A 18 -6.44 12.75 -1.14
CA ARG A 18 -6.72 14.20 -0.98
C ARG A 18 -5.49 15.07 -0.71
N LYS A 19 -4.49 14.54 -0.01
CA LYS A 19 -3.21 15.24 0.26
C LYS A 19 -2.37 15.54 -0.99
N TYR A 20 -2.64 14.88 -2.10
CA TYR A 20 -1.95 15.04 -3.38
C TYR A 20 -2.90 15.51 -4.48
N ALA A 21 -4.06 16.07 -4.16
CA ALA A 21 -5.00 16.54 -5.17
C ALA A 21 -4.39 17.70 -5.98
N VAL A 22 -4.38 17.57 -7.30
CA VAL A 22 -4.05 18.66 -8.24
C VAL A 22 -5.34 19.23 -8.84
N ILE A 23 -5.23 20.37 -9.53
CA ILE A 23 -6.36 20.95 -10.27
C ILE A 23 -6.79 19.96 -11.36
N ASP A 24 -8.09 19.69 -11.44
CA ASP A 24 -8.68 18.83 -12.47
C ASP A 24 -8.72 19.57 -13.81
N SER A 25 -7.58 19.60 -14.50
CA SER A 25 -7.43 20.18 -15.82
C SER A 25 -6.71 19.23 -16.77
N ALA A 26 -7.12 19.25 -18.03
CA ALA A 26 -6.46 18.50 -19.09
C ALA A 26 -5.18 19.22 -19.52
N ILE A 27 -4.07 18.47 -19.62
CA ILE A 27 -2.78 19.00 -20.07
C ILE A 27 -2.20 18.12 -21.18
N LEU A 28 -1.34 18.71 -22.02
CA LEU A 28 -0.60 17.97 -23.04
C LEU A 28 0.72 17.47 -22.48
N VAL A 29 0.99 16.18 -22.65
CA VAL A 29 2.26 15.55 -22.25
C VAL A 29 2.87 14.76 -23.40
N PRO A 30 4.20 14.65 -23.49
CA PRO A 30 4.83 13.78 -24.47
C PRO A 30 4.40 12.31 -24.30
N ALA A 31 3.97 11.65 -25.37
CA ALA A 31 3.52 10.25 -25.33
C ALA A 31 4.65 9.28 -24.95
N ARG A 32 5.92 9.67 -25.14
CA ARG A 32 7.10 8.89 -24.71
C ARG A 32 7.26 8.78 -23.20
N LEU A 33 6.53 9.57 -22.41
CA LEU A 33 6.68 9.55 -20.95
C LEU A 33 6.23 8.21 -20.36
N LYS A 34 7.01 7.78 -19.39
CA LYS A 34 6.75 6.62 -18.52
C LYS A 34 6.47 7.12 -17.11
N ARG A 35 6.26 6.19 -16.18
CA ARG A 35 6.09 6.42 -14.74
C ARG A 35 6.95 7.57 -14.17
N TYR A 36 8.27 7.55 -14.38
CA TYR A 36 9.16 8.55 -13.79
C TYR A 36 8.85 9.98 -14.27
N GLY A 37 8.73 10.19 -15.59
CA GLY A 37 8.44 11.52 -16.14
C GLY A 37 7.03 12.00 -15.79
N LEU A 38 6.04 11.11 -15.75
CA LEU A 38 4.70 11.46 -15.25
C LEU A 38 4.74 11.84 -13.76
N SER A 39 5.57 11.17 -12.96
CA SER A 39 5.77 11.51 -11.54
C SER A 39 6.39 12.88 -11.40
N GLU A 40 7.37 13.26 -12.24
CA GLU A 40 7.93 14.61 -12.24
C GLU A 40 6.86 15.66 -12.55
N ILE A 41 6.01 15.43 -13.56
CA ILE A 41 4.90 16.33 -13.89
C ILE A 41 3.96 16.52 -12.70
N VAL A 42 3.52 15.43 -12.05
CA VAL A 42 2.65 15.52 -10.87
C VAL A 42 3.34 16.28 -9.74
N ASN A 43 4.62 16.03 -9.47
CA ASN A 43 5.36 16.76 -8.44
C ASN A 43 5.49 18.25 -8.78
N HIS A 44 5.68 18.62 -10.05
CA HIS A 44 5.68 20.02 -10.47
C HIS A 44 4.30 20.67 -10.28
N LEU A 45 3.21 19.98 -10.64
CA LEU A 45 1.85 20.46 -10.40
C LEU A 45 1.58 20.66 -8.91
N LEU A 46 2.02 19.73 -8.06
CA LEU A 46 1.92 19.84 -6.60
C LEU A 46 2.75 21.01 -6.03
N GLY A 47 3.97 21.22 -6.54
CA GLY A 47 4.84 22.31 -6.11
C GLY A 47 4.39 23.69 -6.58
N SER A 48 3.70 23.77 -7.71
CA SER A 48 3.08 25.00 -8.22
C SER A 48 1.72 25.32 -7.58
N GLY A 49 1.08 24.33 -6.95
CA GLY A 49 -0.23 24.43 -6.34
C GLY A 49 -0.21 24.94 -4.90
N MET A 50 -1.22 25.74 -4.55
CA MET A 50 -1.49 26.35 -3.23
C MET A 50 -1.71 25.38 -2.05
N TYR A 51 -1.40 24.08 -2.19
CA TYR A 51 -1.86 23.03 -1.27
C TYR A 51 -0.74 22.19 -0.65
N SER A 52 0.43 22.78 -0.40
CA SER A 52 1.30 22.24 0.66
C SER A 52 0.64 22.55 2.01
N PRO A 53 0.19 21.55 2.79
CA PRO A 53 -0.37 21.80 4.12
C PRO A 53 0.65 22.58 4.97
N PRO A 54 0.23 23.58 5.77
CA PRO A 54 1.16 24.27 6.67
C PRO A 54 1.84 23.24 7.58
N GLY A 55 3.17 23.15 7.48
CA GLY A 55 3.99 22.16 8.19
C GLY A 55 4.53 21.01 7.34
N THR A 56 4.14 20.88 6.07
CA THR A 56 4.71 19.89 5.14
C THR A 56 5.55 20.60 4.09
N LEU A 57 6.80 20.88 4.43
CA LEU A 57 7.81 21.23 3.42
C LEU A 57 8.19 19.91 2.72
N THR A 58 7.50 19.52 1.64
CA THR A 58 7.90 18.37 0.81
C THR A 58 9.18 18.74 0.06
N LYS A 59 10.31 18.71 0.79
CA LYS A 59 11.65 19.04 0.28
C LYS A 59 12.13 18.02 -0.75
N ASN A 60 11.48 16.85 -0.82
CA ASN A 60 11.81 15.75 -1.71
C ASN A 60 10.60 15.37 -2.58
N PRO A 61 10.82 15.04 -3.87
CA PRO A 61 9.76 14.56 -4.75
C PRO A 61 9.18 13.22 -4.28
N VAL A 62 7.86 13.08 -4.36
CA VAL A 62 7.13 11.86 -4.01
C VAL A 62 7.04 10.97 -5.25
N PRO A 63 7.46 9.69 -5.18
CA PRO A 63 7.28 8.78 -6.30
C PRO A 63 5.80 8.38 -6.43
N PHE A 64 5.28 8.44 -7.64
CA PHE A 64 3.91 8.03 -7.96
C PHE A 64 3.89 6.84 -8.94
N ASP A 65 2.88 5.99 -8.77
CA ASP A 65 2.42 5.01 -9.76
C ASP A 65 1.16 5.52 -10.44
N PHE A 66 0.94 5.06 -11.66
CA PHE A 66 -0.12 5.56 -12.54
C PHE A 66 -1.00 4.40 -12.99
N LEU A 67 -2.31 4.63 -13.00
CA LEU A 67 -3.32 3.71 -13.44
C LEU A 67 -4.15 4.34 -14.55
N ILE A 68 -4.45 3.55 -15.57
CA ILE A 68 -5.38 3.91 -16.63
C ILE A 68 -6.43 2.80 -16.64
N GLU A 69 -7.71 3.17 -16.47
CA GLU A 69 -8.82 2.22 -16.33
C GLU A 69 -8.59 1.16 -15.23
N GLY A 70 -7.96 1.58 -14.12
CA GLY A 70 -7.66 0.70 -12.98
C GLY A 70 -6.47 -0.24 -13.19
N GLN A 71 -5.78 -0.18 -14.32
CA GLN A 71 -4.59 -0.98 -14.61
C GLN A 71 -3.31 -0.14 -14.51
N PHE A 72 -2.28 -0.68 -13.86
CA PHE A 72 -1.00 0.02 -13.72
C PHE A 72 -0.31 0.22 -15.08
N LEU A 73 0.07 1.47 -15.37
CA LEU A 73 0.91 1.80 -16.50
C LEU A 73 2.35 1.30 -16.25
N ARG A 74 2.77 0.29 -17.03
CA ARG A 74 4.13 -0.30 -16.97
C ARG A 74 5.04 0.16 -18.12
N THR A 75 4.47 0.80 -19.12
CA THR A 75 5.09 1.17 -20.39
C THR A 75 5.10 2.71 -20.56
N SER A 76 5.43 3.21 -21.75
CA SER A 76 5.13 4.62 -22.10
C SER A 76 3.66 4.80 -22.46
N LEU A 77 3.17 6.04 -22.47
CA LEU A 77 1.82 6.35 -22.94
C LEU A 77 1.61 5.97 -24.41
N SER A 78 2.64 6.12 -25.26
CA SER A 78 2.59 5.70 -26.66
C SER A 78 2.35 4.20 -26.81
N GLU A 79 3.14 3.38 -26.10
CA GLU A 79 3.04 1.92 -26.15
C GLU A 79 1.71 1.44 -25.52
N TYR A 80 1.24 2.13 -24.47
CA TYR A 80 -0.08 1.85 -23.90
C TYR A 80 -1.20 2.12 -24.93
N LEU A 81 -1.17 3.28 -25.61
CA LEU A 81 -2.16 3.66 -26.60
C LEU A 81 -2.18 2.70 -27.79
N GLU A 82 -1.02 2.33 -28.31
CA GLU A 82 -0.87 1.35 -29.39
C GLU A 82 -1.47 -0.01 -29.00
N ASN A 83 -1.15 -0.51 -27.81
CA ASN A 83 -1.66 -1.78 -27.31
C ASN A 83 -3.17 -1.75 -27.03
N ALA A 84 -3.70 -0.59 -26.64
CA ALA A 84 -5.13 -0.39 -26.42
C ALA A 84 -5.91 -0.08 -27.72
N GLY A 85 -5.22 0.13 -28.85
CA GLY A 85 -5.85 0.56 -30.11
C GLY A 85 -6.46 1.96 -30.04
N LEU A 86 -5.92 2.84 -29.18
CA LEU A 86 -6.41 4.19 -28.94
C LEU A 86 -5.59 5.24 -29.70
N SER A 87 -6.25 6.28 -30.20
CA SER A 87 -5.60 7.42 -30.85
C SER A 87 -4.93 8.34 -29.82
N THR A 88 -3.85 9.01 -30.22
CA THR A 88 -3.17 10.06 -29.44
C THR A 88 -4.02 11.32 -29.26
N GLU A 89 -5.11 11.46 -30.03
CA GLU A 89 -6.08 12.55 -29.91
C GLU A 89 -7.04 12.39 -28.72
N ASN A 90 -7.10 11.20 -28.12
CA ASN A 90 -8.02 10.94 -27.01
C ASN A 90 -7.52 11.57 -25.71
N LEU A 91 -8.45 12.12 -24.92
CA LEU A 91 -8.20 12.51 -23.54
C LEU A 91 -8.10 11.26 -22.65
N ILE A 92 -6.94 11.02 -22.07
CA ILE A 92 -6.71 9.91 -21.14
C ILE A 92 -6.86 10.39 -19.70
N THR A 93 -7.74 9.76 -18.93
CA THR A 93 -7.77 9.95 -17.47
C THR A 93 -6.76 9.02 -16.82
N ILE A 94 -5.78 9.59 -16.13
CA ILE A 94 -4.72 8.86 -15.44
C ILE A 94 -4.91 9.05 -13.94
N GLU A 95 -5.25 7.97 -13.25
CA GLU A 95 -5.24 7.93 -11.80
C GLU A 95 -3.81 7.78 -11.28
N TYR A 96 -3.42 8.52 -10.24
CA TYR A 96 -2.11 8.38 -9.62
C TYR A 96 -2.21 8.11 -8.12
N VAL A 97 -1.27 7.28 -7.65
CA VAL A 97 -1.15 6.87 -6.25
C VAL A 97 0.30 6.90 -5.81
N GLU A 98 0.54 7.24 -4.54
CA GLU A 98 1.86 7.19 -3.93
C GLU A 98 2.45 5.78 -4.05
N SER A 99 3.67 5.71 -4.57
CA SER A 99 4.36 4.45 -4.75
C SER A 99 4.79 3.84 -3.44
N MET A 100 4.49 2.56 -3.26
CA MET A 100 4.98 1.80 -2.12
C MET A 100 6.36 1.23 -2.42
N LEU A 101 7.29 1.41 -1.48
CA LEU A 101 8.53 0.65 -1.51
C LEU A 101 8.20 -0.84 -1.29
N PRO A 102 8.90 -1.76 -1.98
CA PRO A 102 8.82 -3.17 -1.67
C PRO A 102 9.07 -3.40 -0.16
N PRO A 103 8.26 -4.25 0.51
CA PRO A 103 8.47 -4.51 1.93
C PRO A 103 9.83 -5.17 2.12
N THR A 104 10.65 -4.61 3.02
CA THR A 104 11.96 -5.18 3.36
C THR A 104 11.81 -6.18 4.50
N PRO A 105 12.52 -7.33 4.45
CA PRO A 105 12.56 -8.25 5.58
C PRO A 105 13.17 -7.55 6.81
N MET A 106 12.41 -7.47 7.90
CA MET A 106 12.88 -6.83 9.15
C MET A 106 13.34 -7.86 10.19
N SER A 107 12.54 -8.89 10.43
CA SER A 107 12.82 -9.90 11.45
C SER A 107 12.13 -11.22 11.14
N SER A 108 12.67 -12.30 11.72
CA SER A 108 12.08 -13.63 11.70
C SER A 108 11.87 -14.12 13.13
N PHE A 109 10.79 -14.88 13.33
CA PHE A 109 10.46 -15.55 14.59
C PHE A 109 10.48 -17.05 14.34
N GLN A 110 11.50 -17.72 14.87
CA GLN A 110 11.63 -19.16 14.72
C GLN A 110 10.72 -19.88 15.72
N HIS A 111 10.09 -20.95 15.23
CA HIS A 111 9.22 -21.82 15.98
C HIS A 111 9.47 -23.27 15.56
N ASP A 112 9.38 -24.19 16.52
CA ASP A 112 9.66 -25.62 16.30
C ASP A 112 8.48 -26.38 15.64
N ASP A 113 7.35 -25.69 15.44
CA ASP A 113 6.14 -26.22 14.82
C ASP A 113 5.62 -25.26 13.73
N TRP A 114 4.83 -25.78 12.80
CA TRP A 114 4.26 -24.98 11.72
C TRP A 114 3.28 -23.95 12.27
N ILE A 115 3.41 -22.72 11.78
CA ILE A 115 2.51 -21.64 12.11
C ILE A 115 1.24 -21.81 11.28
N SER A 116 0.09 -21.98 11.93
CA SER A 116 -1.21 -22.09 11.26
C SER A 116 -1.86 -20.73 11.00
N SER A 117 -1.57 -19.72 11.83
CA SER A 117 -2.13 -18.37 11.70
C SER A 117 -1.25 -17.33 12.41
N VAL A 118 -1.19 -16.11 11.84
CA VAL A 118 -0.56 -14.93 12.44
C VAL A 118 -1.57 -13.79 12.53
N LYS A 119 -1.61 -13.05 13.65
CA LYS A 119 -2.44 -11.86 13.81
C LYS A 119 -1.68 -10.73 14.49
N GLY A 120 -1.57 -9.58 13.84
CA GLY A 120 -1.06 -8.34 14.44
C GLY A 120 -2.16 -7.51 15.11
N PHE A 121 -1.76 -6.60 16.01
CA PHE A 121 -2.68 -5.67 16.68
C PHE A 121 -2.36 -4.22 16.33
N SER A 122 -3.34 -3.51 15.76
CA SER A 122 -3.19 -2.07 15.42
C SER A 122 -2.98 -1.18 16.66
N GLN A 123 -3.65 -1.50 17.78
CA GLN A 123 -3.54 -0.74 19.03
C GLN A 123 -2.25 -1.03 19.82
N HIS A 124 -1.57 -2.14 19.54
CA HIS A 124 -0.32 -2.53 20.19
C HIS A 124 0.73 -2.78 19.11
N ARG A 125 1.42 -1.70 18.68
CA ARG A 125 2.33 -1.66 17.51
C ARG A 125 3.37 -2.77 17.41
N TYR A 126 3.69 -3.43 18.53
CA TYR A 126 4.69 -4.48 18.58
C TYR A 126 4.14 -5.82 19.02
N THR A 127 2.83 -5.99 19.21
CA THR A 127 2.27 -7.28 19.65
C THR A 127 1.65 -8.01 18.48
N PHE A 128 1.94 -9.30 18.38
CA PHE A 128 1.30 -10.21 17.45
C PHE A 128 1.09 -11.58 18.13
N ILE A 129 0.22 -12.39 17.55
CA ILE A 129 -0.01 -13.76 18.01
C ILE A 129 0.27 -14.72 16.87
N THR A 130 0.98 -15.80 17.19
CA THR A 130 1.17 -16.97 16.35
C THR A 130 0.38 -18.15 16.93
N SER A 131 -0.29 -18.91 16.07
CA SER A 131 -0.92 -20.19 16.44
C SER A 131 -0.17 -21.33 15.78
N PHE A 132 -0.08 -22.46 16.47
CA PHE A 132 0.62 -23.67 16.01
C PHE A 132 -0.37 -24.81 15.82
N TYR A 133 0.01 -25.77 14.98
CA TYR A 133 -0.79 -26.96 14.72
C TYR A 133 -1.00 -27.80 15.99
N ARG A 134 0.03 -27.93 16.86
CA ARG A 134 -0.05 -28.64 18.16
C ARG A 134 -0.79 -27.87 19.25
N ALA A 135 -1.90 -27.24 18.91
CA ALA A 135 -2.80 -26.58 19.85
C ALA A 135 -2.18 -25.47 20.73
N CYS A 136 -1.02 -24.92 20.34
CA CYS A 136 -0.36 -23.85 21.09
C CYS A 136 -0.64 -22.49 20.44
N GLN A 137 -0.79 -21.45 21.25
CA GLN A 137 -0.83 -20.07 20.82
C GLN A 137 0.24 -19.29 21.58
N GLN A 138 0.92 -18.39 20.89
CA GLN A 138 1.99 -17.60 21.46
C GLN A 138 1.78 -16.13 21.14
N ILE A 139 1.68 -15.32 22.19
CA ILE A 139 1.67 -13.87 22.12
C ILE A 139 3.13 -13.41 22.19
N SER A 140 3.56 -12.68 21.18
CA SER A 140 4.95 -12.24 21.03
C SER A 140 5.04 -10.74 20.85
N ASN A 141 6.15 -10.16 21.29
CA ASN A 141 6.51 -8.77 21.05
C ASN A 141 7.58 -8.70 19.94
N SER A 142 7.27 -8.01 18.84
CA SER A 142 8.16 -7.86 17.69
C SER A 142 9.37 -6.97 17.96
N LEU A 143 9.28 -6.00 18.87
CA LEU A 143 10.37 -5.09 19.20
C LEU A 143 11.39 -5.75 20.13
N SER A 144 10.92 -6.46 21.16
CA SER A 144 11.81 -7.11 22.13
C SER A 144 12.18 -8.54 21.75
N HIS A 145 11.58 -9.09 20.68
CA HIS A 145 11.72 -10.48 20.28
C HIS A 145 11.37 -11.50 21.38
N ARG A 146 10.45 -11.14 22.29
CA ARG A 146 10.08 -11.98 23.44
C ARG A 146 8.70 -12.58 23.31
N VAL A 147 8.57 -13.80 23.84
CA VAL A 147 7.28 -14.41 24.14
C VAL A 147 6.69 -13.73 25.37
N ILE A 148 5.55 -13.05 25.19
CA ILE A 148 4.79 -12.46 26.29
C ILE A 148 3.99 -13.54 27.01
N ARG A 149 3.36 -14.44 26.26
CA ARG A 149 2.50 -15.48 26.82
C ARG A 149 2.39 -16.67 25.87
N GLN A 150 2.36 -17.87 26.43
CA GLN A 150 1.99 -19.08 25.71
C GLN A 150 0.71 -19.66 26.31
N LEU A 151 -0.19 -20.10 25.44
CA LEU A 151 -1.48 -20.68 25.79
C LEU A 151 -1.59 -22.02 25.08
N ARG A 152 -2.08 -23.05 25.78
CA ARG A 152 -2.48 -24.31 25.15
C ARG A 152 -3.99 -24.32 25.02
N SER A 153 -4.47 -24.81 23.88
CA SER A 153 -5.85 -25.12 23.63
C SER A 153 -6.08 -26.61 23.87
N ASP A 154 -7.28 -26.94 24.33
CA ASP A 154 -7.72 -28.34 24.46
C ASP A 154 -8.16 -28.93 23.09
N MET A 155 -8.16 -28.15 22.02
CA MET A 155 -8.47 -28.63 20.67
C MET A 155 -7.24 -29.22 20.00
N GLU A 156 -7.36 -30.36 19.33
CA GLU A 156 -6.23 -31.04 18.68
C GLU A 156 -5.57 -30.22 17.57
N HIS A 157 -6.31 -29.34 16.88
CA HIS A 157 -5.79 -28.54 15.76
C HIS A 157 -6.41 -27.13 15.74
N VAL A 158 -5.58 -26.08 15.92
CA VAL A 158 -6.04 -24.68 15.86
C VAL A 158 -6.04 -24.21 14.39
N ARG A 159 -7.22 -24.22 13.76
CA ARG A 159 -7.43 -23.76 12.37
C ARG A 159 -7.81 -22.28 12.24
N ARG A 160 -8.29 -21.65 13.32
CA ARG A 160 -8.71 -20.25 13.30
C ARG A 160 -8.58 -19.62 14.68
N MET A 161 -8.07 -18.38 14.71
CA MET A 161 -7.91 -17.60 15.94
C MET A 161 -8.92 -16.45 15.97
N ARG A 162 -9.67 -16.33 17.07
CA ARG A 162 -10.56 -15.20 17.34
C ARG A 162 -10.32 -14.71 18.77
N LEU A 163 -9.66 -13.55 18.90
CA LEU A 163 -9.59 -12.87 20.19
C LEU A 163 -10.92 -12.19 20.50
N TYR A 164 -11.41 -12.38 21.71
CA TYR A 164 -12.45 -11.56 22.29
C TYR A 164 -11.78 -10.56 23.24
N LEU A 165 -11.91 -9.27 22.96
CA LEU A 165 -11.62 -8.23 23.95
C LEU A 165 -12.87 -8.12 24.83
N GLN A 166 -12.83 -8.67 26.05
CA GLN A 166 -13.91 -8.42 27.01
C GLN A 166 -13.86 -6.97 27.48
N GLY A 167 -15.02 -6.32 27.55
CA GLY A 167 -15.20 -4.93 27.95
C GLY A 167 -14.79 -4.64 29.41
N PRO A 168 -14.86 -3.38 29.85
CA PRO A 168 -14.13 -2.83 31.00
C PRO A 168 -14.52 -3.37 32.39
N HIS A 169 -15.53 -4.24 32.49
CA HIS A 169 -15.95 -4.86 33.75
C HIS A 169 -15.84 -6.39 33.66
N GLY A 170 -14.64 -6.91 33.94
CA GLY A 170 -14.40 -8.34 33.99
C GLY A 170 -12.93 -8.66 34.29
N THR A 171 -12.67 -9.14 35.50
CA THR A 171 -11.36 -9.62 35.96
C THR A 171 -10.95 -10.86 35.16
N GLY A 172 -10.10 -10.68 34.15
CA GLY A 172 -9.37 -11.77 33.49
C GLY A 172 -9.23 -11.61 31.97
N LYS A 173 -7.99 -11.44 31.47
CA LYS A 173 -7.70 -11.52 30.03
C LYS A 173 -7.77 -12.99 29.57
N GLY A 174 -8.95 -13.42 29.13
CA GLY A 174 -9.18 -14.71 28.48
C GLY A 174 -8.92 -14.65 26.97
N CYS A 175 -8.14 -15.60 26.44
CA CYS A 175 -8.02 -15.83 25.00
C CYS A 175 -8.83 -17.10 24.70
N GLY A 176 -9.93 -16.98 23.97
CA GLY A 176 -10.79 -18.11 23.63
C GLY A 176 -10.54 -18.60 22.20
N VAL A 177 -10.70 -19.90 21.98
CA VAL A 177 -10.76 -20.49 20.64
C VAL A 177 -12.23 -20.61 20.24
N ALA A 178 -12.59 -20.04 19.09
CA ALA A 178 -13.93 -20.25 18.54
C ALA A 178 -13.89 -21.53 17.68
N GLY A 179 -14.59 -22.57 18.12
CA GLY A 179 -14.99 -23.68 17.26
C GLY A 179 -15.91 -23.17 16.15
N SER A 180 -15.84 -23.80 14.98
CA SER A 180 -16.81 -23.54 13.90
C SER A 180 -18.15 -24.19 14.23
#